data_AF-A0A3A0DI78-F1
#
_entry.id   AF-A0A3A0DI78-F1
#
_cell.length_a   1.000
_cell.length_b   1.000
_cell.length_c   1.000
_cell.angle_alpha   90.00
_cell.angle_beta   90.00
_cell.angle_gamma   90.00
#
_symmetry.space_group_name_H-M   'P 1'
#
loop_
_entity.id
_entity.type
_entity.pdbx_description
1 polymer ?
#
loop_
_entity_poly.entity_id
_entity_poly.type
_entity_poly.pdbx_seq_one_letter_code
_entity_poly.pdbx_strand_id
1 'polypeptide(L)'
;MLIKAAYFRHTGKAPVDPIGRLDFDGARTQASHLGVAKGRNLHDVRWWTELLLQSRRSSGDPHPLHFAVQLAKFARAVDQNWRETLRYRTNRPSRKELEAATEAVQWLIRNYRML
;
A
#
# COMPACT_ATOMS: atom_id res chain seq x y z
N MET A 1 -4.98 3.35 -3.11
CA MET A 1 -5.80 2.40 -3.89
C MET A 1 -4.96 1.47 -4.75
N LEU A 2 -3.90 1.93 -5.43
CA LEU A 2 -3.05 1.09 -6.29
C LEU A 2 -2.43 -0.13 -5.59
N ILE A 3 -1.80 0.06 -4.42
CA ILE A 3 -1.15 -1.04 -3.68
C ILE A 3 -2.17 -2.10 -3.22
N LYS A 4 -3.35 -1.66 -2.76
CA LYS A 4 -4.47 -2.54 -2.42
C LYS A 4 -4.92 -3.36 -3.64
N ALA A 5 -5.08 -2.70 -4.79
CA ALA A 5 -5.45 -3.39 -6.03
C ALA A 5 -4.36 -4.39 -6.47
N ALA A 6 -3.08 -4.02 -6.34
CA ALA A 6 -1.96 -4.91 -6.63
C ALA A 6 -1.97 -6.17 -5.74
N TYR A 7 -2.24 -6.01 -4.43
CA TYR A 7 -2.43 -7.15 -3.53
C TYR A 7 -3.54 -8.09 -4.00
N PHE A 8 -4.72 -7.56 -4.32
CA PHE A 8 -5.83 -8.42 -4.75
C PHE A 8 -5.56 -9.09 -6.09
N ARG A 9 -4.88 -8.42 -7.04
CA ARG A 9 -4.42 -9.07 -8.28
C ARG A 9 -3.44 -10.21 -8.00
N HIS A 10 -2.49 -9.97 -7.09
CA HIS A 10 -1.53 -11.00 -6.69
C HIS A 10 -2.22 -12.21 -6.06
N THR A 11 -3.31 -12.02 -5.31
CA THR A 11 -4.13 -13.10 -4.75
C THR A 11 -5.17 -13.67 -5.73
N GLY A 12 -5.11 -13.30 -7.01
CA GLY A 12 -5.91 -13.91 -8.08
C GLY A 12 -7.18 -13.16 -8.48
N LYS A 13 -7.46 -11.98 -7.93
CA LYS A 13 -8.61 -11.16 -8.35
C LYS A 13 -8.33 -10.44 -9.66
N ALA A 14 -9.26 -10.53 -10.61
CA ALA A 14 -9.19 -9.75 -11.84
C ALA A 14 -9.44 -8.25 -11.55
N PRO A 15 -8.94 -7.33 -12.39
CA PRO A 15 -9.19 -5.89 -12.22
C PRO A 15 -10.67 -5.49 -12.23
N VAL A 16 -11.53 -6.31 -12.85
CA VAL A 16 -12.97 -6.09 -12.96
C VAL A 16 -13.75 -6.69 -11.78
N ASP A 17 -13.11 -7.53 -10.97
CA ASP A 17 -13.79 -8.21 -9.88
C ASP A 17 -14.11 -7.21 -8.76
N PRO A 18 -15.35 -7.19 -8.24
CA PRO A 18 -15.67 -6.37 -7.10
C PRO A 18 -14.88 -6.86 -5.88
N ILE A 19 -14.26 -5.92 -5.18
CA ILE A 19 -13.59 -6.16 -3.89
C ILE A 19 -14.60 -5.87 -2.78
N GLY A 20 -15.07 -6.92 -2.12
CA GLY A 20 -16.08 -6.87 -1.08
C GLY A 20 -15.53 -7.05 0.33
N ARG A 21 -16.44 -7.10 1.30
CA ARG A 21 -16.11 -7.30 2.73
C ARG A 21 -15.35 -8.60 2.98
N LEU A 22 -15.77 -9.70 2.35
CA LEU A 22 -15.12 -11.01 2.50
C LEU A 22 -13.66 -10.99 2.04
N ASP A 23 -13.35 -10.24 0.98
CA ASP A 23 -11.97 -10.09 0.50
C ASP A 23 -11.09 -9.34 1.51
N PHE A 24 -11.65 -8.33 2.18
CA PHE A 24 -10.95 -7.61 3.25
C PHE A 24 -10.73 -8.46 4.49
N ASP A 25 -11.70 -9.29 4.86
CA ASP A 25 -11.58 -10.22 5.98
C ASP A 25 -10.55 -11.32 5.65
N GLY A 26 -10.55 -11.83 4.42
CA GLY A 26 -9.50 -12.72 3.91
C GLY A 26 -8.10 -12.10 3.97
N ALA A 27 -7.96 -10.84 3.55
CA ALA A 27 -6.69 -10.11 3.63
C ALA A 27 -6.18 -9.95 5.07
N ARG A 28 -7.08 -9.75 6.04
CA ARG A 28 -6.73 -9.67 7.47
C ARG A 28 -6.29 -11.02 8.03
N THR A 29 -6.98 -12.11 7.67
CA THR A 29 -6.58 -13.47 8.02
C THR A 29 -5.19 -13.78 7.46
N GLN A 30 -4.96 -13.45 6.19
CA GLN A 30 -3.66 -13.64 5.55
C GLN A 30 -2.55 -12.82 6.22
N ALA A 31 -2.83 -11.57 6.60
CA ALA A 31 -1.89 -10.75 7.35
C ALA A 31 -1.49 -11.42 8.67
N SER A 32 -2.44 -12.01 9.39
CA SER A 32 -2.17 -12.75 10.62
C SER A 32 -1.27 -13.97 10.38
N HIS A 33 -1.53 -14.74 9.31
CA HIS A 33 -0.71 -15.90 8.96
C HIS A 33 0.73 -15.51 8.57
N LEU A 34 0.89 -14.35 7.94
CA LEU A 34 2.19 -13.82 7.50
C LEU A 34 2.93 -13.01 8.59
N GLY A 35 2.37 -12.90 9.80
CA GLY A 35 2.95 -12.11 10.89
C GLY A 35 2.95 -10.60 10.63
N VAL A 36 2.11 -10.11 9.72
CA VAL A 36 1.95 -8.68 9.41
C VAL A 36 1.04 -8.03 10.45
N ALA A 37 1.54 -6.99 11.11
CA ALA A 37 0.78 -6.28 12.13
C ALA A 37 -0.56 -5.74 11.58
N LYS A 38 -1.60 -5.73 12.41
CA LYS A 38 -2.93 -5.26 11.99
C LYS A 38 -2.89 -3.78 11.60
N GLY A 39 -3.34 -3.49 10.38
CA GLY A 39 -3.46 -2.11 9.89
C GLY A 39 -4.49 -1.29 10.67
N ARG A 40 -4.30 0.04 10.72
CA ARG A 40 -5.18 0.95 11.48
C ARG A 40 -6.57 1.06 10.89
N ASN A 41 -6.69 0.99 9.56
CA ASN A 41 -7.94 0.97 8.81
C ASN A 41 -7.68 0.45 7.38
N LEU A 42 -8.73 0.32 6.57
CA LEU A 42 -8.64 -0.21 5.19
C LEU A 42 -7.92 0.71 4.20
N HIS A 43 -7.56 1.94 4.59
CA HIS A 43 -6.78 2.89 3.78
C HIS A 43 -5.34 3.01 4.26
N ASP A 44 -4.90 2.19 5.22
CA ASP A 44 -3.53 2.20 5.70
C ASP A 44 -2.58 1.68 4.61
N VAL A 45 -1.95 2.63 3.90
CA VAL A 45 -1.10 2.33 2.74
C VAL A 45 0.09 1.48 3.14
N ARG A 46 0.67 1.75 4.32
CA ARG A 46 1.81 0.99 4.85
C ARG A 46 1.45 -0.46 5.11
N TRP A 47 0.29 -0.69 5.72
CA TRP A 47 -0.20 -2.04 5.98
C TRP A 47 -0.39 -2.84 4.68
N TRP A 48 -1.03 -2.24 3.67
CA TRP A 48 -1.19 -2.90 2.37
C TRP A 48 0.13 -3.18 1.66
N THR A 49 1.12 -2.27 1.78
CA THR A 49 2.46 -2.50 1.23
C THR A 49 3.14 -3.68 1.90
N GLU A 50 3.16 -3.72 3.23
CA GLU A 50 3.79 -4.80 3.98
C GLU A 50 3.11 -6.14 3.68
N LEU A 51 1.78 -6.17 3.64
CA LEU A 51 1.02 -7.35 3.28
C LEU A 51 1.33 -7.84 1.85
N LEU A 52 1.41 -6.94 0.87
CA LEU A 52 1.82 -7.29 -0.50
C LEU A 52 3.22 -7.90 -0.53
N LEU A 53 4.19 -7.24 0.10
CA LEU A 53 5.59 -7.70 0.14
C LEU A 53 5.71 -9.10 0.76
N GLN A 54 5.06 -9.34 1.90
CA GLN A 54 5.10 -10.63 2.57
C GLN A 54 4.33 -11.71 1.80
N SER A 55 3.18 -11.38 1.22
CA SER A 55 2.40 -12.32 0.41
C SER A 55 3.20 -12.83 -0.78
N ARG A 56 3.85 -11.91 -1.52
CA ARG A 56 4.71 -12.24 -2.65
C ARG A 56 5.91 -13.09 -2.25
N ARG A 57 6.56 -12.73 -1.14
CA ARG A 57 7.67 -13.51 -0.57
C ARG A 57 7.22 -14.94 -0.20
N SER A 58 6.07 -15.08 0.45
CA SER A 58 5.53 -16.39 0.83
C SER A 58 5.12 -17.26 -0.37
N SER A 59 4.77 -16.62 -1.49
CA SER A 59 4.38 -17.31 -2.73
C SER A 59 5.56 -17.64 -3.65
N GLY A 60 6.81 -17.37 -3.22
CA GLY A 60 8.01 -17.63 -4.01
C GLY A 60 8.28 -16.62 -5.14
N ASP A 61 7.57 -15.49 -5.18
CA ASP A 61 7.71 -14.42 -6.20
C ASP A 61 8.01 -13.05 -5.54
N PRO A 62 9.08 -12.94 -4.74
CA PRO A 62 9.41 -11.68 -4.06
C PRO A 62 9.78 -10.60 -5.08
N HIS A 63 9.43 -9.34 -4.78
CA HIS A 63 10.01 -8.24 -5.54
C HIS A 63 11.53 -8.19 -5.36
N PRO A 64 12.27 -7.65 -6.35
CA PRO A 64 13.67 -7.31 -6.16
C PRO A 64 13.87 -6.44 -4.91
N LEU A 65 14.92 -6.70 -4.14
CA LEU A 65 15.15 -6.05 -2.84
C LEU A 65 15.14 -4.51 -2.94
N HIS A 66 15.80 -3.96 -3.96
CA HIS A 66 15.84 -2.53 -4.21
C HIS A 66 14.44 -1.94 -4.44
N PHE A 67 13.58 -2.66 -5.17
CA PHE A 67 12.21 -2.24 -5.43
C PHE A 67 11.37 -2.30 -4.16
N ALA A 68 11.48 -3.36 -3.37
CA ALA A 68 10.76 -3.50 -2.10
C ALA A 68 11.10 -2.36 -1.13
N VAL A 69 12.39 -1.99 -1.04
CA VAL A 69 12.86 -0.86 -0.22
C VAL A 69 12.26 0.47 -0.71
N GLN A 70 12.28 0.72 -2.03
CA GLN A 70 11.70 1.94 -2.59
C GLN A 70 10.18 1.99 -2.38
N LEU A 71 9.48 0.89 -2.62
CA LEU A 71 8.04 0.78 -2.40
C LEU A 71 7.67 1.10 -0.95
N ALA A 72 8.39 0.53 0.03
CA ALA A 72 8.18 0.82 1.44
C ALA A 72 8.44 2.31 1.77
N LYS A 73 9.50 2.90 1.21
CA LYS A 73 9.83 4.33 1.37
C LYS A 73 8.70 5.22 0.87
N PHE A 74 8.23 5.02 -0.36
CA PHE A 74 7.19 5.87 -0.95
C PHE A 74 5.81 5.63 -0.32
N ALA A 75 5.47 4.39 0.05
CA ALA A 75 4.26 4.10 0.81
C ALA A 75 4.23 4.81 2.17
N ARG A 76 5.38 4.84 2.87
CA ARG A 76 5.53 5.59 4.13
C ARG A 76 5.35 7.10 3.92
N ALA A 77 5.95 7.66 2.87
CA ALA A 77 5.81 9.08 2.54
C ALA A 77 4.34 9.45 2.28
N VAL A 78 3.60 8.62 1.55
CA VAL A 78 2.15 8.83 1.34
C VAL A 78 1.38 8.76 2.66
N ASP A 79 1.59 7.72 3.48
CA ASP A 79 0.84 7.58 4.74
C ASP A 79 1.11 8.71 5.73
N GLN A 80 2.34 9.23 5.80
CA GLN A 80 2.69 10.35 6.68
C GLN A 80 2.02 11.66 6.23
N ASN A 81 2.22 12.05 4.96
CA ASN A 81 1.70 13.31 4.44
C ASN A 81 0.17 13.30 4.26
N TRP A 82 -0.44 12.14 4.04
CA TRP A 82 -1.91 12.02 3.98
C TRP A 82 -2.58 12.21 5.35
N ARG A 83 -1.89 11.85 6.45
CA ARG A 83 -2.42 11.94 7.82
C ARG A 83 -2.34 13.34 8.41
N GLU A 84 -1.24 14.04 8.20
CA GLU A 84 -0.97 15.29 8.90
C GLU A 84 -1.73 16.49 8.30
N THR A 85 -1.97 16.52 6.98
CA THR A 85 -2.35 17.78 6.33
C THR A 85 -3.63 17.75 5.51
N LEU A 86 -4.05 16.60 4.97
CA LEU A 86 -5.24 16.53 4.12
C LEU A 86 -6.51 16.08 4.87
N ARG A 87 -6.38 15.23 5.88
CA ARG A 87 -7.54 14.65 6.58
C ARG A 87 -8.15 15.58 7.62
N TYR A 88 -7.34 16.35 8.35
CA TYR A 88 -7.82 17.14 9.49
C TYR A 88 -8.03 18.62 9.18
N ARG A 89 -7.58 19.13 8.02
CA ARG A 89 -7.73 20.54 7.58
C ARG A 89 -7.29 21.60 8.61
N THR A 90 -6.68 21.21 9.72
CA THR A 90 -6.29 22.08 10.83
C THR A 90 -4.98 22.81 10.55
N ASN A 91 -4.09 22.22 9.74
CA ASN A 91 -2.84 22.81 9.30
C ASN A 91 -2.76 22.83 7.76
N ARG A 92 -2.45 23.99 7.17
CA ARG A 92 -2.11 24.07 5.74
C ARG A 92 -0.81 23.30 5.53
N PRO A 93 -0.75 22.34 4.58
CA PRO A 93 0.51 21.67 4.28
C PRO A 93 1.55 22.66 3.79
N SER A 94 2.78 22.44 4.25
CA SER A 94 3.94 23.07 3.65
C SER A 94 4.10 22.60 2.20
N ARG A 95 4.73 23.45 1.39
CA ARG A 95 5.08 23.11 0.01
C ARG A 95 5.90 21.82 -0.09
N LYS A 96 6.81 21.58 0.87
CA LYS A 96 7.67 20.40 0.91
C LYS A 96 6.87 19.10 1.13
N GLU A 97 5.88 19.12 2.01
CA GLU A 97 4.99 17.96 2.26
C GLU A 97 4.16 17.62 1.01
N LEU A 98 3.63 18.65 0.33
CA LEU A 98 2.92 18.47 -0.94
C LEU A 98 3.83 17.90 -2.04
N GLU A 99 5.03 18.43 -2.19
CA GLU A 99 6.01 17.95 -3.16
C GLU A 99 6.39 16.48 -2.88
N ALA A 100 6.69 16.14 -1.63
CA ALA A 100 7.03 14.77 -1.23
C ALA A 100 5.87 13.78 -1.43
N ALA A 101 4.65 14.18 -1.08
CA ALA A 101 3.46 13.36 -1.30
C ALA A 101 3.21 13.16 -2.81
N THR A 102 3.37 14.21 -3.61
CA THR A 102 3.19 14.17 -5.06
C THR A 102 4.22 13.26 -5.71
N GLU A 103 5.50 13.40 -5.35
CA GLU A 103 6.58 12.54 -5.83
C GLU A 103 6.30 11.07 -5.51
N ALA A 104 5.89 10.78 -4.27
CA ALA A 104 5.60 9.42 -3.84
C ALA A 104 4.41 8.80 -4.60
N VAL A 105 3.34 9.56 -4.80
CA VAL A 105 2.19 9.11 -5.60
C VAL A 105 2.58 8.90 -7.05
N GLN A 106 3.35 9.81 -7.64
CA GLN A 106 3.82 9.67 -9.02
C GLN A 106 4.71 8.45 -9.19
N TRP A 107 5.61 8.18 -8.25
CA TRP A 107 6.44 6.98 -8.27
C TRP A 107 5.57 5.71 -8.24
N LEU A 108 4.56 5.65 -7.37
CA LEU A 108 3.64 4.50 -7.30
C LEU A 108 2.85 4.30 -8.60
N ILE A 109 2.43 5.39 -9.26
CA ILE A 109 1.71 5.33 -10.54
C ILE A 109 2.64 4.79 -11.64
N ARG A 110 3.85 5.35 -11.77
CA ARG A 110 4.82 4.94 -12.80
C ARG A 110 5.23 3.47 -12.67
N ASN A 111 5.29 2.97 -11.44
CA ASN A 111 5.70 1.60 -11.13
C ASN A 111 4.52 0.64 -10.94
N TYR A 112 3.28 1.04 -11.26
CA TYR A 112 2.08 0.24 -10.99
C TYR A 112 2.09 -1.17 -11.61
N ARG A 113 2.79 -1.36 -12.74
CA ARG A 113 2.94 -2.67 -13.39
C ARG A 113 3.89 -3.60 -12.65
N MET A 114 4.77 -3.06 -11.81
CA MET A 114 5.72 -3.82 -11.00
C MET A 114 5.23 -4.04 -9.57
N LEU A 115 4.04 -3.52 -9.20
CA LEU A 115 3.34 -3.83 -7.95
C LEU A 115 2.54 -5.13 -8.10
#